data_AF-A0AAV6GM45-F1
#
_entry.id   AF-A0AAV6GM45-F1
#
_cell.length_a   1.000
_cell.length_b   1.000
_cell.length_c   1.000
_cell.angle_alpha   90.00
_cell.angle_beta   90.00
_cell.angle_gamma   90.00
#
_symmetry.space_group_name_H-M   'P 1'
#
loop_
_entity.id
_entity.type
_entity.pdbx_description
1 polymer ?
#
loop_
_entity_poly.entity_id
_entity_poly.type
_entity_poly.pdbx_seq_one_letter_code
_entity_poly.pdbx_strand_id
1 'polypeptide(L)'
;MLYAIQVNQASFLFFGTSKGQLRMWMPMLGLTALPHLGGLCGGFVTRKEVKTWYPTINKPSWRPPNAAFPIVWTTLYTGMGYASYLVWNELGGFTNDAVVPLGLYGLQLALNWAWTPIFFGAHKIKLALIEIVLLTGTVGATMVSWYPISRTATLLMTPYLAWLCLATTLNYCIWRDNPEKKEKK
;
A
#
# COMPACT_ATOMS: atom_id res chain seq x y z
N MET A 1 34.64 -49.49 -7.10
CA MET A 1 35.47 -48.41 -7.70
C MET A 1 34.74 -47.99 -8.98
N LEU A 2 34.19 -46.80 -9.17
CA LEU A 2 34.50 -45.46 -8.64
C LEU A 2 33.24 -44.56 -8.81
N TYR A 3 33.03 -43.68 -7.81
CA TYR A 3 32.55 -42.29 -7.89
C TYR A 3 31.21 -41.98 -8.62
N ALA A 4 30.12 -41.61 -7.95
CA ALA A 4 29.90 -40.39 -7.16
C ALA A 4 29.84 -39.08 -7.97
N ILE A 5 28.62 -38.51 -8.04
CA ILE A 5 28.26 -37.11 -7.75
C ILE A 5 28.72 -36.01 -8.75
N GLN A 6 27.86 -34.98 -8.84
CA GLN A 6 28.12 -33.61 -9.33
C GLN A 6 27.99 -33.42 -10.86
N VAL A 7 27.45 -32.32 -11.41
CA VAL A 7 26.73 -31.13 -10.94
C VAL A 7 26.42 -30.33 -12.22
N ASN A 8 25.20 -29.78 -12.31
CA ASN A 8 24.92 -28.42 -12.76
C ASN A 8 25.26 -27.93 -14.19
N GLN A 9 24.46 -26.95 -14.62
CA GLN A 9 24.68 -25.99 -15.71
C GLN A 9 24.53 -26.51 -17.14
N ALA A 10 23.39 -26.18 -17.78
CA ALA A 10 23.36 -25.38 -19.00
C ALA A 10 22.04 -25.62 -19.76
N SER A 11 21.00 -24.88 -19.41
CA SER A 11 19.94 -24.50 -20.36
C SER A 11 19.40 -23.13 -19.96
N PHE A 12 20.32 -22.17 -19.84
CA PHE A 12 20.03 -20.78 -20.15
C PHE A 12 19.65 -20.71 -21.64
N LEU A 13 18.70 -19.84 -21.97
CA LEU A 13 18.19 -19.52 -23.32
C LEU A 13 17.03 -20.37 -23.84
N PHE A 14 15.86 -20.20 -23.23
CA PHE A 14 14.60 -20.19 -24.00
C PHE A 14 13.75 -18.99 -23.58
N PHE A 15 14.07 -17.82 -24.13
CA PHE A 15 13.10 -16.74 -24.29
C PHE A 15 12.11 -17.13 -25.41
N GLY A 16 11.26 -18.11 -25.11
CA GLY A 16 10.04 -18.38 -25.86
C GLY A 16 8.88 -17.86 -25.02
N THR A 17 8.42 -16.64 -25.26
CA THR A 17 7.23 -16.10 -24.60
C THR A 17 5.99 -16.86 -25.09
N SER A 18 5.70 -17.97 -24.42
CA SER A 18 4.41 -18.66 -24.50
C SER A 18 3.29 -17.62 -24.30
N LYS A 19 2.21 -17.71 -25.10
CA LYS A 19 0.99 -16.91 -24.90
C LYS A 19 0.47 -16.94 -23.45
N GLY A 20 0.79 -18.01 -22.70
CA GLY A 20 0.48 -18.12 -21.27
C GLY A 20 1.28 -17.17 -20.38
N GLN A 21 2.52 -16.84 -20.76
CA GLN A 21 3.38 -15.92 -20.01
C GLN A 21 2.90 -14.46 -20.21
N LEU A 22 2.63 -14.02 -21.44
CA LEU A 22 2.04 -12.70 -21.74
C LEU A 22 0.71 -12.44 -20.99
N ARG A 23 -0.11 -13.47 -20.80
CA ARG A 23 -1.37 -13.42 -20.03
C ARG A 23 -1.16 -13.21 -18.52
N MET A 24 0.00 -13.58 -17.96
CA MET A 24 0.36 -13.38 -16.55
C MET A 24 0.92 -11.97 -16.27
N TRP A 25 1.62 -11.33 -17.21
CA TRP A 25 2.24 -10.01 -16.99
C TRP A 25 1.24 -8.85 -17.02
N MET A 26 0.18 -8.95 -17.83
CA MET A 26 -0.80 -7.86 -17.95
C MET A 26 -1.56 -7.56 -16.65
N PRO A 27 -2.09 -8.57 -15.92
CA PRO A 27 -2.72 -8.33 -14.62
C PRO A 27 -1.71 -7.87 -13.57
N MET A 28 -0.48 -8.40 -13.60
CA MET A 28 0.59 -7.99 -12.69
C MET A 28 0.93 -6.51 -12.85
N LEU A 29 1.12 -6.05 -14.08
CA LEU A 29 1.41 -4.66 -14.40
C LEU A 29 0.21 -3.75 -14.05
N GLY A 30 -1.02 -4.18 -14.34
CA GLY A 30 -2.22 -3.41 -14.00
C GLY A 30 -2.42 -3.23 -12.50
N LEU A 31 -2.35 -4.32 -11.74
CA LEU A 31 -2.53 -4.32 -10.27
C LEU A 31 -1.40 -3.60 -9.54
N THR A 32 -0.19 -3.58 -10.11
CA THR A 32 0.95 -2.85 -9.55
C THR A 32 0.94 -1.38 -9.96
N ALA A 33 0.53 -1.05 -11.18
CA ALA A 33 0.44 0.34 -11.63
C ALA A 33 -0.70 1.11 -10.95
N LEU A 34 -1.81 0.45 -10.65
CA LEU A 34 -2.99 1.05 -10.01
C LEU A 34 -2.63 1.84 -8.72
N PRO A 35 -1.96 1.26 -7.71
CA PRO A 35 -1.54 2.00 -6.52
C PRO A 35 -0.65 3.20 -6.80
N HIS A 36 0.28 3.08 -7.74
CA HIS A 36 1.15 4.18 -8.12
C HIS A 36 0.39 5.35 -8.75
N LEU A 37 -0.66 5.09 -9.53
CA LEU A 37 -1.48 6.15 -10.13
C LEU A 37 -2.17 7.01 -9.07
N GLY A 38 -2.81 6.39 -8.07
CA GLY A 38 -3.42 7.15 -6.98
C GLY A 38 -2.40 7.86 -6.11
N GLY A 39 -1.25 7.24 -5.85
CA GLY A 39 -0.12 7.87 -5.17
C GLY A 39 0.41 9.12 -5.90
N LEU A 40 0.53 9.06 -7.22
CA LEU A 40 0.94 10.21 -8.05
C LEU A 40 -0.10 11.33 -7.99
N CYS A 41 -1.38 11.01 -8.18
CA CYS A 41 -2.50 11.97 -8.10
C CYS A 41 -2.56 12.65 -6.73
N GLY A 42 -2.49 11.88 -5.64
CA GLY A 42 -2.43 12.42 -4.28
C GLY A 42 -1.18 13.25 -4.03
N GLY A 43 -0.05 12.86 -4.62
CA GLY A 43 1.21 13.60 -4.57
C GLY A 43 1.12 15.02 -5.13
N PHE A 44 0.36 15.25 -6.21
CA PHE A 44 0.17 16.59 -6.78
C PHE A 44 -0.57 17.53 -5.80
N VAL A 45 -1.63 17.03 -5.15
CA VAL A 45 -2.37 17.79 -4.13
C VAL A 45 -1.48 18.06 -2.92
N THR A 46 -0.76 17.04 -2.45
CA THR A 46 0.10 17.10 -1.28
C THR A 46 1.26 18.09 -1.44
N ARG A 47 1.87 18.20 -2.64
CA ARG A 47 3.04 19.08 -2.86
C ARG A 47 2.75 20.56 -2.58
N LYS A 48 1.55 21.04 -2.88
CA LYS A 48 1.14 22.42 -2.63
C LYS A 48 0.91 22.62 -1.13
N GLU A 49 0.10 21.75 -0.53
CA GLU A 49 -0.32 21.84 0.87
C GLU A 49 0.84 21.62 1.86
N VAL A 50 1.84 20.79 1.49
CA VAL A 50 3.06 20.59 2.29
C VAL A 50 3.89 21.87 2.43
N LYS A 51 3.79 22.80 1.48
CA LYS A 51 4.49 24.09 1.52
C LYS A 51 3.66 25.22 2.16
N THR A 52 2.34 25.14 2.10
CA THR A 52 1.44 26.22 2.54
C THR A 52 0.83 25.95 3.92
N TRP A 53 0.01 24.90 4.04
CA TRP A 53 -0.76 24.60 5.24
C TRP A 53 -0.01 23.68 6.21
N TYR A 54 0.66 22.64 5.71
CA TYR A 54 1.34 21.68 6.56
C TYR A 54 2.41 22.29 7.49
N PRO A 55 3.11 23.40 7.16
CA PRO A 55 4.00 24.08 8.10
C PRO A 55 3.29 24.74 9.28
N THR A 56 2.02 25.17 9.13
CA THR A 56 1.29 25.96 10.15
C THR A 56 0.76 25.12 11.30
N ILE A 57 0.64 23.80 11.11
CA ILE A 57 0.18 22.87 12.15
C ILE A 57 1.31 22.42 13.08
N ASN A 58 1.01 22.20 14.35
CA ASN A 58 1.94 21.60 15.31
C ASN A 58 2.17 20.13 14.95
N LYS A 59 3.43 19.70 14.94
CA LYS A 59 3.83 18.34 14.55
C LYS A 59 4.88 17.81 15.53
N PRO A 60 4.91 16.50 15.82
CA PRO A 60 5.92 15.92 16.68
C PRO A 60 7.32 16.00 16.06
N SER A 61 8.34 16.10 16.91
CA SER A 61 9.76 16.19 16.51
C SER A 61 10.31 14.90 15.89
N TRP A 62 9.72 13.74 16.20
CA TRP A 62 10.13 12.43 15.69
C TRP A 62 9.61 12.10 14.28
N ARG A 63 8.83 12.99 13.66
CA ARG A 63 8.24 12.74 12.34
C ARG A 63 9.32 12.47 11.28
N PRO A 64 9.10 11.54 10.33
CA PRO A 64 10.03 11.36 9.22
C PRO A 64 10.19 12.65 8.39
N PRO A 65 11.35 12.85 7.74
CA PRO A 65 11.54 13.94 6.79
C PRO A 65 10.49 13.89 5.67
N ASN A 66 10.07 15.04 5.14
CA ASN A 66 9.07 15.10 4.06
C ASN A 66 9.47 14.28 2.82
N ALA A 67 10.77 14.16 2.55
CA ALA A 67 11.31 13.37 1.44
C ALA A 67 11.21 11.84 1.67
N ALA A 68 11.11 11.38 2.92
CA ALA A 68 10.99 9.95 3.22
C ALA A 68 9.61 9.39 2.81
N PHE A 69 8.56 10.20 2.94
CA PHE A 69 7.18 9.80 2.58
C PHE A 69 7.05 9.27 1.14
N PRO A 70 7.43 10.01 0.09
CA PRO A 70 7.30 9.50 -1.28
C PRO A 70 8.16 8.27 -1.56
N ILE A 71 9.33 8.15 -0.93
CA ILE A 71 10.21 6.99 -1.09
C ILE A 71 9.53 5.75 -0.51
N VAL A 72 9.08 5.84 0.75
CA VAL A 72 8.41 4.73 1.43
C VAL A 72 7.13 4.33 0.71
N TRP A 73 6.26 5.28 0.36
CA TRP A 73 5.03 4.98 -0.38
C TRP A 73 5.29 4.33 -1.73
N THR A 74 6.35 4.72 -2.45
CA THR A 74 6.72 4.07 -3.71
C THR A 74 7.10 2.61 -3.47
N THR A 75 7.93 2.32 -2.48
CA THR A 75 8.30 0.94 -2.12
C THR A 75 7.08 0.12 -1.69
N LEU A 76 6.19 0.70 -0.89
CA LEU A 76 4.98 0.05 -0.40
C LEU A 76 4.00 -0.26 -1.54
N TYR A 77 3.77 0.68 -2.46
CA TYR A 77 2.90 0.47 -3.62
C TYR A 77 3.42 -0.65 -4.53
N THR A 78 4.74 -0.75 -4.72
CA THR A 78 5.33 -1.87 -5.44
C THR A 78 5.10 -3.19 -4.70
N GLY A 79 5.31 -3.22 -3.37
CA GLY A 79 5.07 -4.41 -2.55
C GLY A 79 3.61 -4.86 -2.55
N MET A 80 2.68 -3.93 -2.40
CA MET A 80 1.22 -4.17 -2.45
C MET A 80 0.79 -4.73 -3.81
N GLY A 81 1.26 -4.11 -4.89
CA GLY A 81 0.99 -4.57 -6.25
C GLY A 81 1.47 -5.99 -6.49
N TYR A 82 2.72 -6.29 -6.14
CA TYR A 82 3.29 -7.62 -6.27
C TYR A 82 2.58 -8.66 -5.39
N ALA A 83 2.26 -8.31 -4.14
CA ALA A 83 1.53 -9.19 -3.23
C ALA A 83 0.11 -9.50 -3.74
N SER A 84 -0.59 -8.52 -4.30
CA SER A 84 -1.91 -8.73 -4.92
C SER A 84 -1.84 -9.66 -6.13
N TYR A 85 -0.78 -9.57 -6.92
CA TYR A 85 -0.53 -10.47 -8.05
C TYR A 85 -0.27 -11.90 -7.59
N LEU A 86 0.52 -12.11 -6.52
CA LEU A 86 0.75 -13.43 -5.97
C LEU A 86 -0.55 -14.10 -5.53
N VAL A 87 -1.42 -13.38 -4.81
CA VAL A 87 -2.73 -13.88 -4.40
C VAL A 87 -3.62 -14.22 -5.59
N TRP A 88 -3.67 -13.34 -6.60
CA TRP A 88 -4.41 -13.59 -7.82
C TRP A 88 -3.90 -14.83 -8.58
N ASN A 89 -2.59 -15.04 -8.60
CA ASN A 89 -1.96 -16.18 -9.26
C ASN A 89 -2.24 -17.51 -8.53
N GLU A 90 -2.13 -17.52 -7.20
CA GLU A 90 -2.40 -18.71 -6.37
C GLU A 90 -3.88 -19.14 -6.45
N LEU A 91 -4.80 -18.19 -6.60
CA LEU A 91 -6.24 -18.47 -6.75
C LEU A 91 -6.66 -18.87 -8.17
N GLY A 92 -5.71 -18.97 -9.11
CA GLY A 92 -5.99 -19.33 -10.50
C GLY A 92 -6.75 -18.26 -11.29
N GLY A 93 -6.73 -17.00 -10.82
CA GLY A 93 -7.37 -15.86 -11.47
C GLY A 93 -8.60 -15.31 -10.73
N PHE A 94 -9.53 -14.71 -11.48
CA PHE A 94 -10.78 -14.15 -10.93
C PHE A 94 -11.81 -15.27 -10.72
N THR A 95 -11.58 -16.09 -9.70
CA THR A 95 -12.53 -17.10 -9.22
C THR A 95 -13.43 -16.49 -8.13
N ASN A 96 -14.52 -17.18 -7.75
CA ASN A 96 -15.40 -16.71 -6.67
C ASN A 96 -14.63 -16.54 -5.34
N ASP A 97 -13.60 -17.36 -5.11
CA ASP A 97 -12.74 -17.30 -3.93
C ASP A 97 -11.81 -16.07 -3.92
N ALA A 98 -11.57 -15.46 -5.08
CA ALA A 98 -10.76 -14.25 -5.23
C ALA A 98 -11.53 -12.95 -4.96
N VAL A 99 -12.87 -13.00 -4.94
CA VAL A 99 -13.72 -11.81 -4.80
C VAL A 99 -13.50 -11.13 -3.44
N VAL A 100 -13.45 -11.89 -2.36
CA VAL A 100 -13.23 -11.36 -1.01
C VAL A 100 -11.82 -10.78 -0.84
N PRO A 101 -10.72 -11.54 -1.09
CA PRO A 101 -9.36 -11.03 -0.87
C PRO A 101 -8.98 -9.89 -1.82
N LEU A 102 -9.45 -9.89 -3.07
CA LEU A 102 -9.19 -8.78 -4.01
C LEU A 102 -10.15 -7.60 -3.78
N GLY A 103 -11.37 -7.86 -3.31
CA GLY A 103 -12.31 -6.83 -2.90
C GLY A 103 -11.81 -6.02 -1.69
N LEU A 104 -11.25 -6.70 -0.69
CA LEU A 104 -10.58 -6.05 0.44
C LEU A 104 -9.36 -5.23 -0.01
N TYR A 105 -8.58 -5.75 -0.97
CA TYR A 105 -7.49 -5.01 -1.61
C TYR A 105 -7.97 -3.76 -2.38
N GLY A 106 -9.12 -3.83 -3.04
CA GLY A 106 -9.75 -2.67 -3.66
C GLY A 106 -10.19 -1.64 -2.63
N LEU A 107 -10.81 -2.09 -1.53
CA LEU A 107 -11.29 -1.24 -0.45
C LEU A 107 -10.15 -0.50 0.25
N GLN A 108 -9.07 -1.19 0.66
CA GLN A 108 -7.91 -0.52 1.26
C GLN A 108 -7.24 0.45 0.28
N LEU A 109 -7.30 0.20 -1.03
CA LEU A 109 -6.74 1.12 -2.02
C LEU A 109 -7.59 2.39 -2.15
N ALA A 110 -8.92 2.24 -2.19
CA ALA A 110 -9.85 3.36 -2.20
C ALA A 110 -9.70 4.24 -0.94
N LEU A 111 -9.58 3.62 0.23
CA LEU A 111 -9.30 4.29 1.51
C LEU A 111 -7.95 5.03 1.44
N ASN A 112 -6.89 4.36 0.98
CA ASN A 112 -5.57 4.98 0.81
C ASN A 112 -5.62 6.25 -0.05
N TRP A 113 -6.43 6.25 -1.13
CA TRP A 113 -6.59 7.42 -1.99
C TRP A 113 -7.49 8.50 -1.38
N ALA A 114 -8.47 8.11 -0.56
CA ALA A 114 -9.37 9.03 0.13
C ALA A 114 -8.67 9.82 1.25
N TRP A 115 -7.64 9.26 1.89
CA TRP A 115 -6.92 9.93 2.97
C TRP A 115 -6.34 11.30 2.53
N THR A 116 -5.69 11.35 1.37
CA THR A 116 -5.01 12.56 0.86
C THR A 116 -5.95 13.77 0.70
N PRO A 117 -7.09 13.69 -0.02
CA PRO A 117 -8.03 14.79 -0.12
C PRO A 117 -8.71 15.14 1.21
N ILE A 118 -8.92 14.18 2.12
CA ILE A 118 -9.49 14.48 3.45
C ILE A 118 -8.51 15.27 4.32
N PHE A 119 -7.25 14.84 4.38
CA PHE A 119 -6.23 15.47 5.21
C PHE A 119 -5.72 16.79 4.61
N PHE A 120 -5.28 16.77 3.35
CA PHE A 120 -4.67 17.94 2.69
C PHE A 120 -5.68 18.81 1.94
N GLY A 121 -6.75 18.23 1.38
CA GLY A 121 -7.75 19.00 0.63
C GLY A 121 -8.77 19.69 1.55
N ALA A 122 -9.36 18.94 2.48
CA ALA A 122 -10.40 19.45 3.38
C ALA A 122 -9.86 19.96 4.73
N HIS A 123 -8.57 19.76 5.03
CA HIS A 123 -7.94 20.10 6.32
C HIS A 123 -8.65 19.51 7.54
N LYS A 124 -9.43 18.42 7.37
CA LYS A 124 -10.22 17.79 8.44
C LYS A 124 -9.41 16.70 9.13
N ILE A 125 -8.49 17.11 10.01
CA ILE A 125 -7.54 16.23 10.71
C ILE A 125 -8.27 15.09 11.46
N LYS A 126 -9.40 15.39 12.13
CA LYS A 126 -10.18 14.37 12.85
C LYS A 126 -10.77 13.30 11.92
N LEU A 127 -11.30 13.70 10.77
CA LEU A 127 -11.83 12.74 9.80
C LEU A 127 -10.72 11.91 9.17
N ALA A 128 -9.57 12.53 8.88
CA ALA A 128 -8.40 11.82 8.36
C ALA A 128 -7.86 10.79 9.37
N LEU A 129 -7.96 11.06 10.67
CA LEU A 129 -7.62 10.10 11.72
C LEU A 129 -8.57 8.90 11.74
N ILE A 130 -9.88 9.13 11.63
CA ILE A 130 -10.86 8.03 11.58
C ILE A 130 -10.63 7.18 10.32
N GLU A 131 -10.41 7.84 9.18
CA GLU A 131 -10.15 7.17 7.91
C GLU A 131 -8.87 6.33 7.98
N ILE A 132 -7.75 6.85 8.49
CA ILE A 132 -6.50 6.09 8.53
C ILE A 132 -6.57 4.88 9.50
N VAL A 133 -7.37 4.97 10.55
CA VAL A 133 -7.65 3.83 11.43
C VAL A 133 -8.46 2.76 10.68
N LEU A 134 -9.48 3.16 9.92
CA LEU A 134 -10.25 2.24 9.07
C LEU A 134 -9.38 1.61 7.99
N LEU A 135 -8.50 2.39 7.35
CA LEU A 135 -7.51 1.90 6.41
C LEU A 135 -6.63 0.83 7.07
N THR A 136 -6.03 1.15 8.23
CA THR A 136 -5.18 0.21 8.97
C THR A 136 -5.90 -1.09 9.31
N GLY A 137 -7.16 -1.00 9.77
CA GLY A 137 -8.00 -2.18 10.02
C GLY A 137 -8.29 -2.99 8.74
N THR A 138 -8.56 -2.32 7.62
CA THR A 138 -8.81 -2.97 6.32
C THR A 138 -7.56 -3.67 5.79
N VAL A 139 -6.38 -3.10 6.01
CA VAL A 139 -5.10 -3.74 5.68
C VAL A 139 -4.87 -4.98 6.53
N GLY A 140 -5.15 -4.90 7.84
CA GLY A 140 -5.13 -6.06 8.72
C GLY A 140 -6.09 -7.17 8.26
N ALA A 141 -7.33 -6.81 7.89
CA ALA A 141 -8.30 -7.76 7.35
C ALA A 141 -7.81 -8.40 6.04
N THR A 142 -7.25 -7.61 5.13
CA THR A 142 -6.63 -8.10 3.88
C THR A 142 -5.53 -9.12 4.19
N MET A 143 -4.64 -8.81 5.14
CA MET A 143 -3.56 -9.70 5.54
C MET A 143 -4.07 -11.04 6.12
N VAL A 144 -5.11 -11.01 6.93
CA VAL A 144 -5.75 -12.21 7.50
C VAL A 144 -6.39 -13.05 6.38
N SER A 145 -7.08 -12.42 5.42
CA SER A 145 -7.66 -13.11 4.27
C SER A 145 -6.60 -13.70 3.33
N TRP A 146 -5.43 -13.04 3.19
CA TRP A 146 -4.34 -13.51 2.34
C TRP A 146 -3.48 -14.59 2.99
N TYR A 147 -3.45 -14.65 4.34
CA TYR A 147 -2.63 -15.61 5.08
C TYR A 147 -2.84 -17.09 4.71
N PRO A 148 -4.09 -17.60 4.58
CA PRO A 148 -4.31 -18.98 4.15
C PRO A 148 -4.02 -19.22 2.67
N ILE A 149 -3.94 -18.16 1.85
CA ILE A 149 -3.74 -18.26 0.39
C ILE A 149 -2.25 -18.21 0.05
N SER A 150 -1.54 -17.18 0.53
CA SER A 150 -0.11 -16.99 0.28
C SER A 150 0.56 -16.28 1.44
N ARG A 151 1.35 -17.04 2.21
CA ARG A 151 2.15 -16.47 3.31
C ARG A 151 3.13 -15.41 2.82
N THR A 152 3.70 -15.59 1.62
CA THR A 152 4.61 -14.63 1.00
C THR A 152 3.92 -13.29 0.74
N ALA A 153 2.70 -13.31 0.19
CA ALA A 153 1.92 -12.09 -0.05
C ALA A 153 1.59 -11.36 1.26
N THR A 154 1.21 -12.10 2.30
CA THR A 154 0.94 -11.50 3.62
C THR A 154 2.20 -10.89 4.24
N LEU A 155 3.36 -11.54 4.15
CA LEU A 155 4.62 -11.00 4.69
C LEU A 155 5.07 -9.72 3.95
N LEU A 156 4.78 -9.61 2.65
CA LEU A 156 5.03 -8.38 1.89
C LEU A 156 4.17 -7.19 2.34
N MET A 157 3.01 -7.46 2.95
CA MET A 157 2.11 -6.45 3.51
C MET A 157 2.52 -6.01 4.94
N THR A 158 3.37 -6.78 5.64
CA THR A 158 3.89 -6.41 6.97
C THR A 158 4.56 -5.03 7.03
N PRO A 159 5.50 -4.65 6.13
CA PRO A 159 6.08 -3.30 6.15
C PRO A 159 5.03 -2.21 5.90
N TYR A 160 3.98 -2.51 5.13
CA TYR A 160 2.88 -1.57 4.90
C TYR A 160 2.06 -1.35 6.18
N LEU A 161 1.69 -2.42 6.88
CA LEU A 161 0.96 -2.31 8.14
C LEU A 161 1.78 -1.54 9.19
N ALA A 162 3.08 -1.80 9.29
CA ALA A 162 3.97 -1.08 10.21
C ALA A 162 4.01 0.42 9.89
N TRP A 163 4.09 0.78 8.61
CA TRP A 163 4.03 2.18 8.17
C TRP A 163 2.69 2.84 8.50
N LEU A 164 1.56 2.13 8.34
CA LEU A 164 0.24 2.64 8.69
C LEU A 164 0.07 2.85 10.20
N CYS A 165 0.65 2.00 11.04
CA CYS A 165 0.68 2.22 12.49
C CYS A 165 1.42 3.51 12.85
N LEU A 166 2.58 3.75 12.21
CA LEU A 166 3.34 5.00 12.36
C LEU A 166 2.51 6.21 11.90
N ALA A 167 1.90 6.11 10.71
CA ALA A 167 1.10 7.19 10.13
C ALA A 167 -0.16 7.49 10.96
N THR A 168 -0.80 6.46 11.53
CA THR A 168 -1.94 6.60 12.45
C THR A 168 -1.51 7.31 13.73
N THR A 169 -0.38 6.90 14.31
CA THR A 169 0.18 7.55 15.51
C THR A 169 0.52 9.02 15.23
N LEU A 170 1.10 9.31 14.07
CA LEU A 170 1.41 10.67 13.65
C LEU A 170 0.14 11.52 13.48
N ASN A 171 -0.89 10.99 12.81
CA ASN A 171 -2.19 11.66 12.65
C ASN A 171 -2.84 11.93 14.01
N TYR A 172 -2.76 10.97 14.95
CA TYR A 172 -3.28 11.13 16.30
C TYR A 172 -2.57 12.26 17.05
N CYS A 173 -1.24 12.30 17.01
CA CYS A 173 -0.47 13.39 17.62
C CYS A 173 -0.83 14.74 17.00
N ILE A 174 -0.93 14.82 15.67
CA ILE A 174 -1.32 16.05 14.97
C ILE A 174 -2.74 16.49 15.40
N TRP A 175 -3.69 15.57 15.48
CA TRP A 175 -5.04 15.88 15.96
C TRP A 175 -5.06 16.40 17.40
N ARG A 176 -4.33 15.72 18.30
CA ARG A 176 -4.23 16.09 19.72
C ARG A 176 -3.59 17.47 19.91
N ASP A 177 -2.53 17.75 19.15
CA ASP A 177 -1.72 18.98 19.29
C ASP A 177 -2.30 20.17 18.50
N ASN A 178 -3.34 19.94 17.69
CA ASN A 178 -4.07 20.96 16.93
C ASN A 178 -5.59 20.83 17.16
N PRO A 179 -6.09 21.10 18.37
CA PRO A 179 -7.52 21.08 18.63
C PRO A 179 -8.22 22.15 17.79
N GLU A 180 -9.32 21.77 17.12
CA GLU A 180 -10.19 22.71 16.43
C GLU A 180 -10.67 23.76 17.44
N LYS A 181 -10.47 25.06 17.13
CA LYS A 181 -11.11 26.13 17.89
C LYS A 181 -12.62 25.92 17.75
N LYS A 182 -13.28 25.47 18.82
CA LYS A 182 -14.74 25.48 18.89
C LYS A 182 -15.18 26.93 18.67
N GLU A 183 -15.79 27.22 17.52
CA GLU A 183 -16.53 28.46 17.35
C GLU A 183 -17.52 28.54 18.51
N LYS A 184 -17.32 29.54 19.37
CA LYS A 184 -18.31 29.89 20.38
C LYS A 184 -19.53 30.37 19.59
N LYS A 185 -20.53 29.49 19.42
CA LYS A 185 -21.88 29.91 19.06
C LYS A 185 -22.48 30.72 20.20
#